data_AF-A0A8B7PQU9-F1
#
_entry.id   AF-A0A8B7PQU9-F1
#
_cell.length_a   1.000
_cell.length_b   1.000
_cell.length_c   1.000
_cell.angle_alpha   90.00
_cell.angle_beta   90.00
_cell.angle_gamma   90.00
#
_symmetry.space_group_name_H-M   'P 1'
#
loop_
_entity.id
_entity.type
_entity.pdbx_description
1 polymer ?
#
loop_
_entity_poly.entity_id
_entity_poly.type
_entity_poly.pdbx_seq_one_letter_code
_entity_poly.pdbx_strand_id
1 'polypeptide(L)'
;MPLSIDSDLVHCKLTGLLAVRATPRSIKQADRKKMDCSAGAAPMGIPATLPKGGLDITYSYTVTFTENNGIRWSSRWDYILDSMPHTNIQWFSILNSLIIVLFLSAMVAMIMLRTLHKDIARYNQVKNTTLMLAVRPDVLLRAAALDSSEPEEPADRRKTRTDFRTI
;
A
#
# COMPACT_ATOMS: atom_id res chain seq x y z
N MET A 1 -4.85 -41.24 21.06
CA MET A 1 -5.13 -42.30 20.08
C MET A 1 -4.55 -41.83 18.75
N PRO A 2 -3.81 -42.67 18.02
CA PRO A 2 -3.24 -42.27 16.74
C PRO A 2 -4.37 -42.06 15.74
N LEU A 3 -4.35 -40.91 15.05
CA LEU A 3 -5.23 -40.65 13.93
C LEU A 3 -4.82 -41.59 12.79
N SER A 4 -5.64 -42.61 12.51
CA SER A 4 -5.61 -43.28 11.21
C SER A 4 -6.25 -42.34 10.21
N ILE A 5 -5.43 -41.76 9.35
CA ILE A 5 -5.90 -41.06 8.15
C ILE A 5 -6.14 -42.15 7.12
N ASP A 6 -7.40 -42.34 6.71
CA ASP A 6 -7.78 -43.30 5.67
C ASP A 6 -6.90 -43.12 4.43
N SER A 7 -6.29 -44.22 3.98
CA SER A 7 -5.38 -44.24 2.83
C SER A 7 -6.06 -43.82 1.52
N ASP A 8 -7.38 -43.91 1.44
CA ASP A 8 -8.17 -43.42 0.29
C ASP A 8 -8.22 -41.89 0.22
N LEU A 9 -8.00 -41.19 1.34
CA LEU A 9 -7.87 -39.72 1.40
C LEU A 9 -6.48 -39.24 0.92
N VAL A 10 -5.47 -40.12 0.91
CA VAL A 10 -4.11 -39.80 0.42
C VAL A 10 -4.11 -39.68 -1.11
N HIS A 11 -5.05 -40.33 -1.80
CA HIS A 11 -5.16 -40.29 -3.26
C HIS A 11 -6.03 -39.12 -3.78
N CYS A 12 -6.93 -38.57 -2.95
CA CYS A 12 -7.62 -37.32 -3.26
C CYS A 12 -6.76 -36.11 -2.87
N LYS A 13 -5.89 -35.69 -3.81
CA LYS A 13 -5.48 -34.29 -3.97
C LYS A 13 -4.72 -33.68 -2.77
N LEU A 14 -3.42 -33.97 -2.74
CA LEU A 14 -2.39 -33.36 -1.89
C LEU A 14 -2.17 -31.84 -2.13
N THR A 15 -3.21 -31.08 -2.46
CA THR A 15 -3.14 -29.64 -2.77
C THR A 15 -3.93 -28.83 -1.76
N GLY A 16 -3.45 -28.85 -0.51
CA GLY A 16 -3.62 -27.76 0.45
C GLY A 16 -4.95 -27.67 1.20
N LEU A 17 -4.86 -27.48 2.51
CA LEU A 17 -5.99 -27.16 3.40
C LEU A 17 -6.62 -25.82 2.99
N LEU A 18 -7.89 -25.80 2.59
CA LEU A 18 -8.53 -24.61 2.01
C LEU A 18 -8.96 -23.55 3.06
N ALA A 19 -9.58 -23.98 4.17
CA ALA A 19 -10.04 -23.10 5.25
C ALA A 19 -10.05 -23.83 6.60
N VAL A 20 -9.80 -23.09 7.69
CA VAL A 20 -9.96 -23.57 9.07
C VAL A 20 -11.09 -22.76 9.71
N ARG A 21 -12.19 -23.42 10.07
CA ARG A 21 -13.28 -22.78 10.80
C ARG A 21 -13.21 -23.14 12.28
N ALA A 22 -12.74 -22.21 13.10
CA ALA A 22 -12.81 -22.35 14.55
C ALA A 22 -14.21 -21.96 15.03
N THR A 23 -14.89 -22.85 15.74
CA THR A 23 -16.17 -22.56 16.40
C THR A 23 -15.98 -22.63 17.92
N PRO A 24 -15.86 -21.49 18.62
CA PRO A 24 -15.67 -21.51 20.06
C PRO A 24 -16.95 -22.00 20.75
N ARG A 25 -16.81 -22.93 21.70
CA ARG A 25 -17.92 -23.43 22.51
C ARG A 25 -17.54 -23.46 23.98
N SER A 26 -18.44 -22.94 24.82
CA SER A 26 -18.37 -23.14 26.27
C SER A 26 -19.11 -24.43 26.61
N ILE A 27 -18.40 -25.44 27.11
CA ILE A 27 -18.97 -26.74 27.49
C ILE A 27 -18.54 -27.06 28.92
N LYS A 28 -19.51 -27.38 29.79
CA LYS A 28 -19.27 -27.87 31.14
C LYS A 28 -18.87 -29.33 31.04
N GLN A 29 -17.66 -29.62 31.45
CA GLN A 29 -17.14 -30.99 31.43
C GLN A 29 -17.19 -31.59 32.82
N ALA A 30 -17.82 -32.77 32.91
CA ALA A 30 -17.92 -33.51 34.15
C ALA A 30 -16.62 -34.26 34.48
N ASP A 31 -15.93 -34.78 33.46
CA ASP A 31 -14.78 -35.66 33.63
C ASP A 31 -13.59 -35.25 32.74
N ARG A 32 -12.38 -35.23 33.31
CA ARG A 32 -11.13 -34.94 32.56
C ARG A 32 -10.73 -36.03 31.56
N LYS A 33 -11.23 -37.26 31.73
CA LYS A 33 -10.84 -38.43 30.91
C LYS A 33 -11.82 -38.76 29.78
N LYS A 34 -13.08 -38.32 29.88
CA LYS A 34 -14.11 -38.54 28.86
C LYS A 34 -14.75 -37.19 28.50
N MET A 35 -14.13 -36.55 27.53
CA MET A 35 -14.40 -35.16 27.17
C MET A 35 -15.32 -35.14 25.94
N ASP A 36 -16.63 -34.98 26.17
CA ASP A 36 -17.61 -35.01 25.09
C ASP A 36 -17.79 -33.59 24.51
N CYS A 37 -17.24 -33.33 23.32
CA CYS A 37 -17.33 -32.04 22.61
C CYS A 37 -18.59 -31.92 21.71
N SER A 38 -19.58 -32.80 21.92
CA SER A 38 -20.78 -32.91 21.09
C SER A 38 -21.73 -31.72 21.24
N ALA A 39 -22.54 -31.46 20.21
CA ALA A 39 -23.35 -30.26 20.12
C ALA A 39 -24.45 -30.11 21.20
N GLY A 40 -24.79 -31.18 21.91
CA GLY A 40 -25.79 -31.20 22.99
C GLY A 40 -25.21 -31.11 24.41
N ALA A 41 -23.92 -30.84 24.57
CA ALA A 41 -23.31 -30.73 25.90
C ALA A 41 -23.74 -29.45 26.64
N ALA A 42 -23.94 -29.55 27.96
CA ALA A 42 -24.37 -28.42 28.79
C ALA A 42 -23.31 -27.29 28.78
N PRO A 43 -23.72 -26.01 28.69
CA PRO A 43 -22.77 -24.91 28.67
C PRO A 43 -22.09 -24.70 30.03
N MET A 44 -20.82 -24.28 30.04
CA MET A 44 -20.13 -23.86 31.25
C MET A 44 -20.49 -22.41 31.56
N GLY A 45 -21.18 -22.19 32.68
CA GLY A 45 -21.42 -20.85 33.22
C GLY A 45 -20.28 -20.42 34.14
N ILE A 46 -19.84 -19.16 34.01
CA ILE A 46 -18.91 -18.54 34.96
C ILE A 46 -19.73 -18.09 36.17
N PRO A 47 -19.41 -18.52 37.41
CA PRO A 47 -20.11 -18.05 38.59
C PRO A 47 -19.83 -16.56 38.84
N ALA A 48 -20.82 -15.81 39.32
CA ALA A 48 -20.70 -14.37 39.61
C ALA A 48 -19.70 -14.06 40.74
N THR A 49 -19.43 -15.05 41.61
CA THR A 49 -18.43 -14.96 42.68
C THR A 49 -17.27 -15.91 42.38
N LEU A 50 -16.11 -15.34 42.10
CA LEU A 50 -14.89 -16.11 41.84
C LEU A 50 -14.37 -16.72 43.15
N PRO A 51 -14.10 -18.04 43.20
CA PRO A 51 -13.47 -18.64 44.37
C PRO A 51 -12.06 -18.05 44.56
N LYS A 52 -11.68 -17.78 45.82
CA LYS A 52 -10.38 -17.17 46.19
C LYS A 52 -9.15 -17.97 45.71
N GLY A 53 -9.34 -19.20 45.22
CA GLY A 53 -8.31 -20.10 44.70
C GLY A 53 -8.22 -20.19 43.17
N GLY A 54 -8.94 -19.33 42.41
CA GLY A 54 -8.91 -19.32 40.95
C GLY A 54 -9.87 -20.31 40.29
N LEU A 55 -10.16 -20.09 39.00
CA LEU A 55 -11.04 -20.93 38.19
C LEU A 55 -10.18 -21.77 37.24
N ASP A 56 -10.19 -23.09 37.41
CA ASP A 56 -9.51 -24.02 36.50
C ASP A 56 -10.41 -24.32 35.30
N ILE A 57 -9.98 -23.94 34.10
CA ILE A 57 -10.70 -24.12 32.84
C ILE A 57 -9.92 -25.13 32.00
N THR A 58 -10.54 -26.29 31.73
CA THR A 58 -9.95 -27.29 30.84
C THR A 58 -10.32 -27.01 29.39
N TYR A 59 -9.31 -26.86 28.53
CA TYR A 59 -9.49 -26.66 27.10
C TYR A 59 -9.32 -27.98 26.34
N SER A 60 -10.22 -28.25 25.38
CA SER A 60 -10.06 -29.31 24.40
C SER A 60 -10.47 -28.80 23.03
N TYR A 61 -9.93 -29.42 21.99
CA TYR A 61 -10.27 -29.15 20.61
C TYR A 61 -10.63 -30.46 19.92
N THR A 62 -11.57 -30.37 18.99
CA THR A 62 -11.93 -31.47 18.09
C THR A 62 -11.72 -31.00 16.67
N VAL A 63 -11.02 -31.82 15.88
CA VAL A 63 -10.76 -31.53 14.47
C VAL A 63 -11.66 -32.43 13.64
N THR A 64 -12.49 -31.82 12.81
CA THR A 64 -13.32 -32.53 11.83
C THR A 64 -12.82 -32.16 10.44
N PHE A 65 -12.46 -33.17 9.64
CA PHE A 65 -12.08 -32.98 8.24
C PHE A 65 -13.32 -33.18 7.37
N THR A 66 -13.53 -32.27 6.43
CA THR A 66 -14.61 -32.36 5.44
C THR A 66 -14.01 -32.05 4.07
N GLU A 67 -14.04 -33.03 3.17
CA GLU A 67 -13.55 -32.87 1.81
C GLU A 67 -14.61 -32.12 0.97
N ASN A 68 -14.17 -31.12 0.20
CA ASN A 68 -15.03 -30.39 -0.72
C ASN A 68 -14.35 -30.23 -2.08
N ASN A 69 -14.83 -30.99 -3.07
CA ASN A 69 -14.29 -31.01 -4.43
C ASN A 69 -14.92 -29.96 -5.36
N GLY A 70 -15.87 -29.16 -4.87
CA GLY A 70 -16.54 -28.10 -5.64
C GLY A 70 -15.79 -26.76 -5.64
N ILE A 71 -14.82 -26.55 -4.75
CA ILE A 71 -14.13 -25.26 -4.60
C ILE A 71 -12.79 -25.28 -5.33
N ARG A 72 -12.60 -24.34 -6.25
CA ARG A 72 -11.32 -24.12 -6.93
C ARG A 72 -10.31 -23.52 -5.96
N TRP A 73 -9.05 -23.96 -6.03
CA TRP A 73 -7.95 -23.43 -5.21
C TRP A 73 -7.82 -21.90 -5.29
N SER A 74 -8.11 -21.31 -6.45
CA SER A 74 -8.10 -19.86 -6.65
C SER A 74 -9.03 -19.09 -5.70
N SER A 75 -10.11 -19.71 -5.23
CA SER A 75 -11.11 -19.09 -4.36
C SER A 75 -10.75 -19.16 -2.87
N ARG A 76 -9.57 -19.67 -2.51
CA ARG A 76 -9.11 -19.80 -1.11
C ARG A 76 -9.14 -18.46 -0.34
N TRP A 77 -8.70 -17.39 -1.00
CA TRP A 77 -8.56 -16.07 -0.38
C TRP A 77 -9.89 -15.38 -0.11
N ASP A 78 -10.96 -15.82 -0.77
CA ASP A 78 -12.30 -15.23 -0.66
C ASP A 78 -12.85 -15.35 0.78
N TYR A 79 -12.58 -16.49 1.43
CA TYR A 79 -12.92 -16.69 2.85
C TYR A 79 -12.22 -15.68 3.78
N ILE A 80 -10.95 -15.31 3.52
CA ILE A 80 -10.22 -14.36 4.38
C ILE A 80 -10.78 -12.95 4.23
N LEU A 81 -11.22 -12.58 3.02
CA LEU A 81 -11.86 -11.29 2.76
C LEU A 81 -13.26 -11.22 3.38
N ASP A 82 -14.03 -12.31 3.32
CA ASP A 82 -15.39 -12.41 3.88
C ASP A 82 -15.39 -12.54 5.42
N SER A 83 -14.33 -13.11 5.99
CA SER A 83 -14.14 -13.28 7.44
C SER A 83 -13.79 -11.99 8.20
N MET A 84 -13.80 -10.83 7.55
CA MET A 84 -13.67 -9.53 8.20
C MET A 84 -15.04 -8.86 8.34
N PRO A 85 -15.96 -9.35 9.19
CA PRO A 85 -17.08 -8.52 9.60
C PRO A 85 -16.49 -7.33 10.37
N HIS A 86 -16.92 -6.11 10.02
CA HIS A 86 -16.52 -4.82 10.60
C HIS A 86 -15.34 -4.06 9.92
N THR A 87 -15.32 -3.94 8.59
CA THR A 87 -14.38 -3.09 7.84
C THR A 87 -14.73 -1.60 7.78
N ASN A 88 -15.51 -1.07 8.73
CA ASN A 88 -15.88 0.36 8.75
C ASN A 88 -14.76 1.32 9.19
N ILE A 89 -13.54 0.86 9.50
CA ILE A 89 -12.63 1.63 10.38
C ILE A 89 -11.25 2.01 9.78
N GLN A 90 -10.81 1.49 8.63
CA GLN A 90 -9.50 1.90 8.05
C GLN A 90 -9.55 2.57 6.68
N TRP A 91 -10.69 2.55 5.97
CA TRP A 91 -10.76 3.21 4.67
C TRP A 91 -10.61 4.74 4.77
N PHE A 92 -10.82 5.31 5.96
CA PHE A 92 -10.53 6.72 6.25
C PHE A 92 -9.04 7.07 6.11
N SER A 93 -8.10 6.19 6.52
CA SER A 93 -6.66 6.46 6.33
C SER A 93 -6.25 6.32 4.86
N ILE A 94 -6.89 5.43 4.12
CA ILE A 94 -6.67 5.27 2.68
C ILE A 94 -7.13 6.55 1.95
N LEU A 95 -8.34 7.04 2.22
CA LEU A 95 -8.83 8.29 1.62
C LEU A 95 -7.98 9.51 2.02
N ASN A 96 -7.59 9.62 3.30
CA ASN A 96 -6.78 10.74 3.77
C ASN A 96 -5.42 10.80 3.06
N SER A 97 -4.78 9.64 2.87
CA SER A 97 -3.53 9.56 2.10
C SER A 97 -3.74 9.86 0.61
N LEU A 98 -4.86 9.43 0.02
CA LEU A 98 -5.18 9.63 -1.40
C LEU A 98 -5.37 11.12 -1.73
N ILE A 99 -6.02 11.87 -0.84
CA ILE A 99 -6.21 13.33 -1.00
C ILE A 99 -4.86 14.05 -0.99
N ILE A 100 -3.96 13.70 -0.06
CA ILE A 100 -2.62 14.30 0.02
C ILE A 100 -1.82 14.01 -1.25
N VAL A 101 -1.86 12.78 -1.75
CA VAL A 101 -1.14 12.40 -2.99
C VAL A 101 -1.66 13.17 -4.21
N LEU A 102 -2.97 13.37 -4.34
CA LEU A 102 -3.56 14.17 -5.43
C LEU A 102 -3.17 15.65 -5.33
N PHE A 103 -3.14 16.20 -4.13
CA PHE A 103 -2.72 17.59 -3.92
C PHE A 103 -1.23 17.79 -4.27
N LEU A 104 -0.36 16.88 -3.81
CA LEU A 104 1.07 16.93 -4.09
C LEU A 104 1.35 16.73 -5.59
N SER A 105 0.63 15.83 -6.26
CA SER A 105 0.79 15.63 -7.71
C SER A 105 0.33 16.85 -8.51
N ALA A 106 -0.75 17.53 -8.10
CA ALA A 106 -1.20 18.76 -8.73
C ALA A 106 -0.18 19.91 -8.56
N MET A 107 0.43 20.04 -7.39
CA MET A 107 1.48 21.04 -7.14
C MET A 107 2.72 20.79 -8.04
N VAL A 108 3.16 19.54 -8.14
CA VAL A 108 4.28 19.15 -9.03
C VAL A 108 3.90 19.43 -10.50
N ALA A 109 2.68 19.06 -10.91
CA ALA A 109 2.18 19.30 -12.26
C ALA A 109 2.11 20.80 -12.59
N MET A 110 1.71 21.67 -11.66
CA MET A 110 1.73 23.13 -11.85
C MET A 110 3.14 23.67 -12.11
N ILE A 111 4.15 23.17 -11.38
CA ILE A 111 5.55 23.58 -11.57
C ILE A 111 6.04 23.11 -12.94
N MET A 112 5.79 21.85 -13.29
CA MET A 112 6.14 21.29 -14.59
C MET A 112 5.44 22.02 -15.75
N LEU A 113 4.18 22.39 -15.58
CA LEU A 113 3.42 23.13 -16.59
C LEU A 113 4.01 24.52 -16.81
N ARG A 114 4.43 25.21 -15.74
CA ARG A 114 5.10 26.52 -15.84
C ARG A 114 6.45 26.44 -16.54
N THR A 115 7.26 25.42 -16.25
CA THR A 115 8.56 25.25 -16.94
C THR A 115 8.35 24.90 -18.41
N LEU A 116 7.41 24.00 -18.71
CA LEU A 116 7.10 23.56 -20.06
C LEU A 116 6.58 24.70 -20.95
N HIS A 117 5.71 25.57 -20.44
CA HIS A 117 5.24 26.73 -21.20
C HIS A 117 6.39 27.68 -21.56
N LYS A 118 7.30 27.93 -20.62
CA LYS A 118 8.47 28.79 -20.84
C LYS A 118 9.46 28.16 -21.82
N ASP A 119 9.66 26.85 -21.72
CA ASP A 119 10.54 26.11 -22.62
C ASP A 119 9.97 26.04 -24.04
N ILE A 120 8.67 25.73 -24.22
CA ILE A 120 8.02 25.70 -25.54
C ILE A 120 8.07 27.07 -26.24
N ALA A 121 7.82 28.17 -25.52
CA ALA A 121 7.91 29.51 -26.09
C ALA A 121 9.33 29.83 -26.59
N ARG A 122 10.36 29.40 -25.85
CA ARG A 122 11.76 29.54 -26.25
C ARG A 122 12.09 28.68 -27.48
N TYR A 123 11.66 27.42 -27.52
CA TYR A 123 11.91 26.54 -28.67
C TYR A 123 11.22 27.05 -29.95
N ASN A 124 10.01 27.59 -29.84
CA ASN A 124 9.31 28.18 -31.00
C ASN A 124 10.02 29.44 -31.52
N GLN A 125 10.57 30.26 -30.65
CA GLN A 125 11.39 31.41 -31.04
C GLN A 125 12.68 30.93 -31.74
N VAL A 126 13.45 30.04 -31.10
CA VAL A 126 14.71 29.53 -31.66
C VAL A 126 14.50 28.87 -33.03
N LYS A 127 13.42 28.10 -33.21
CA LYS A 127 13.11 27.48 -34.51
C LYS A 127 12.83 28.52 -35.59
N ASN A 128 12.07 29.57 -35.29
CA ASN A 128 11.76 30.62 -36.25
C ASN A 128 12.97 31.50 -36.55
N THR A 129 13.80 31.81 -35.55
CA THR A 129 15.04 32.58 -35.74
C THR A 129 16.04 31.78 -36.56
N THR A 130 16.27 30.51 -36.25
CA THR A 130 17.18 29.64 -37.01
C THR A 130 16.66 29.39 -38.44
N LEU A 131 15.35 29.21 -38.63
CA LEU A 131 14.77 29.13 -39.98
C LEU A 131 14.93 30.44 -40.75
N MET A 132 14.77 31.60 -40.09
CA MET A 132 15.06 32.90 -40.73
C MET A 132 16.53 33.01 -41.13
N LEU A 133 17.46 32.60 -40.25
CA LEU A 133 18.89 32.61 -40.52
C LEU A 133 19.27 31.65 -41.66
N ALA A 134 18.56 30.53 -41.81
CA ALA A 134 18.77 29.59 -42.92
C ALA A 134 18.21 30.11 -44.26
N VAL A 135 17.19 30.96 -44.25
CA VAL A 135 16.55 31.52 -45.47
C VAL A 135 17.27 32.79 -45.97
N ARG A 136 17.99 33.52 -45.10
CA ARG A 136 18.70 34.76 -45.42
C ARG A 136 20.12 34.76 -44.80
N PRO A 137 21.11 34.07 -45.40
CA PRO A 137 22.48 34.00 -44.86
C PRO A 137 23.17 35.37 -44.73
N ASP A 138 22.75 36.36 -45.54
CA ASP A 138 23.27 37.73 -45.50
C ASP A 138 23.01 38.46 -44.16
N VAL A 139 21.96 38.07 -43.42
CA VAL A 139 21.62 38.66 -42.12
C VAL A 139 22.57 38.15 -41.03
N LEU A 140 23.05 36.92 -41.13
CA LEU A 140 24.02 36.33 -40.19
C LEU A 140 25.39 37.04 -40.31
N LEU A 141 25.82 37.36 -41.54
CA LEU A 141 27.05 38.12 -41.78
C LEU A 141 26.98 39.53 -41.18
N ARG A 142 25.83 40.21 -41.28
CA ARG A 142 25.61 41.51 -40.65
C ARG A 142 25.49 41.43 -39.13
N ALA A 143 24.87 40.38 -38.59
CA ALA A 143 24.73 40.18 -37.15
C ALA A 143 26.07 39.79 -36.48
N ALA A 144 26.85 38.90 -37.07
CA ALA A 144 28.20 38.55 -36.61
C ALA A 144 29.19 39.73 -36.76
N ALA A 145 28.99 40.58 -37.78
CA ALA A 145 29.74 41.83 -37.91
C ALA A 145 29.39 42.88 -36.83
N LEU A 146 28.16 42.84 -36.27
CA LEU A 146 27.76 43.68 -35.13
C LEU A 146 28.26 43.11 -33.80
N ASP A 147 28.30 41.78 -33.63
CA ASP A 147 28.90 41.08 -32.47
C ASP A 147 30.42 41.32 -32.38
N SER A 148 31.08 41.54 -33.52
CA SER A 148 32.51 41.91 -33.57
C SER A 148 32.80 43.36 -33.14
N SER A 149 31.75 44.16 -32.85
CA SER A 149 31.87 45.58 -32.47
C SER A 149 31.52 45.88 -31.01
N GLU A 150 31.37 44.87 -30.15
CA GLU A 150 31.37 45.08 -28.70
C GLU A 150 32.81 45.27 -28.18
N PRO A 151 33.10 46.39 -27.49
CA PRO A 151 34.40 46.59 -26.85
C PRO A 151 34.54 45.64 -25.64
N GLU A 152 35.67 44.92 -25.60
CA GLU A 152 36.19 44.30 -24.37
C GLU A 152 36.32 45.35 -23.26
N GLU A 153 35.60 45.17 -22.14
CA GLU A 153 35.97 45.75 -20.84
C GLU A 153 35.30 45.00 -19.66
N PRO A 154 35.85 45.06 -18.44
CA PRO A 154 36.98 44.23 -18.02
C PRO A 154 36.64 43.41 -16.76
N ALA A 155 37.56 42.54 -16.35
CA ALA A 155 37.55 41.91 -15.04
C ALA A 155 37.69 42.96 -13.90
N ASP A 156 36.59 43.39 -13.27
CA ASP A 156 36.64 44.15 -12.01
C ASP A 156 36.48 43.23 -10.80
N ARG A 157 37.63 42.92 -10.21
CA ARG A 157 37.76 42.42 -8.85
C ARG A 157 37.81 43.63 -7.91
N ARG A 158 36.67 44.03 -7.33
CA ARG A 158 36.66 44.82 -6.09
C ARG A 158 35.52 44.45 -5.11
N LYS A 159 35.96 43.80 -4.03
CA LYS A 159 35.55 43.92 -2.62
C LYS A 159 34.10 43.58 -2.22
N THR A 160 33.96 42.33 -1.78
CA THR A 160 33.49 41.95 -0.43
C THR A 160 33.01 43.11 0.46
N ARG A 161 31.70 43.19 0.77
CA ARG A 161 31.16 43.59 2.08
C ARG A 161 29.63 43.54 2.07
N THR A 162 29.05 42.43 2.50
CA THR A 162 27.70 42.47 3.07
C THR A 162 27.73 41.71 4.38
N ASP A 163 28.39 42.33 5.36
CA ASP A 163 28.06 42.14 6.76
C ASP A 163 27.50 43.46 7.28
N PHE A 164 26.33 43.35 7.92
CA PHE A 164 25.81 44.23 8.95
C PHE A 164 25.50 45.72 8.64
N ARG A 165 24.19 46.05 8.64
CA ARG A 165 23.44 46.77 9.72
C ARG A 165 22.52 47.90 9.23
N THR A 166 21.27 47.89 9.74
CA THR A 166 20.29 49.01 9.87
C THR A 166 19.59 49.39 8.56
N ILE A 167 18.28 49.22 8.37
CA ILE A 167 17.10 49.54 9.22
C ILE A 167 16.12 48.37 9.24
#